data_AF-A0A9E7GKX8-F1
#
_entry.id   AF-A0A9E7GKX8-F1
#
_cell.length_a   1.000
_cell.length_b   1.000
_cell.length_c   1.000
_cell.angle_alpha   90.00
_cell.angle_beta   90.00
_cell.angle_gamma   90.00
#
_symmetry.space_group_name_H-M   'P 1'
#
loop_
_entity.id
_entity.type
_entity.pdbx_description
1 polymer ?
#
loop_
_entity_poly.entity_id
_entity_poly.type
_entity_poly.pdbx_seq_one_letter_code
_entity_poly.pdbx_strand_id
1 'polypeptide(L)'
;MHYGFITPVPLHYVRNHGAVPKAEWCSWTLEITGLVKRPVRLTMDELVRDFPPVEIPVTLVCAGNRRKEQNMARQTIGFNWGPAAVSTTVWRGARLRDVLRRCGVMGRKDGALFVCFEGAEELPGDGGGSKYGTSLRREVAMDPSRDVMLAYMQNDQPLLPDHGFPVRVIIPGFIGGRMVKWLKRIIVTPQESNSHYHHKDNRVLPSHVDAELANAEAWWYKPEYIINELNINSVITTPGHDEMLPINAFTTQRPYTLKGYAYSVMRTVIRRTGGGRKVTRVEVTVNGGETWLVCALDHPEKPNKYGKYWCWCFWSLEVEVLDVLSAKEVAVRAWDESLNTQPEKLIWNVMGMMNNCWFKVKVNVCRPHKGEIGLVFEQPTQPGNQSGGWMAQQKHLETSEAASLKKSTSTPFMNTSSKQ
;
A
#
# COMPACT_ATOMS: atom_id res chain seq x y z
N MET A 1 14.31 7.49 3.98
CA MET A 1 15.14 6.26 4.03
C MET A 1 16.05 6.17 5.28
N HIS A 2 15.91 7.04 6.29
CA HIS A 2 16.82 7.10 7.45
C HIS A 2 17.01 5.77 8.20
N TYR A 3 15.94 4.98 8.34
CA TYR A 3 15.96 3.71 9.08
C TYR A 3 16.30 2.49 8.23
N GLY A 4 16.63 2.68 6.94
CA GLY A 4 17.07 1.61 6.05
C GLY A 4 16.01 0.57 5.71
N PHE A 5 16.47 -0.65 5.42
CA PHE A 5 15.68 -1.71 4.80
C PHE A 5 14.63 -2.33 5.73
N ILE A 6 14.95 -2.49 7.01
CA ILE A 6 14.03 -3.01 8.03
C ILE A 6 13.51 -1.83 8.86
N THR A 7 12.21 -1.58 8.76
CA THR A 7 11.51 -0.55 9.54
C THR A 7 11.49 -0.94 11.03
N PRO A 8 11.91 -0.05 11.94
CA PRO A 8 11.72 -0.26 13.37
C PRO A 8 10.24 -0.48 13.70
N VAL A 9 9.93 -1.42 14.60
CA VAL A 9 8.53 -1.80 14.91
C VAL A 9 7.68 -0.58 15.34
N PRO A 10 8.16 0.36 16.17
CA PRO A 10 7.38 1.57 16.52
C PRO A 10 7.05 2.50 15.34
N LEU A 11 7.74 2.35 14.21
CA LEU A 11 7.50 3.11 12.98
C LEU A 11 6.76 2.31 11.91
N HIS A 12 6.49 1.02 12.16
CA HIS A 12 5.70 0.21 11.25
C HIS A 12 4.27 0.76 11.20
N TYR A 13 3.76 1.03 10.00
CA TYR A 13 2.46 1.69 9.88
C TYR A 13 1.33 0.86 10.52
N VAL A 14 0.38 1.52 11.17
CA VAL A 14 -0.77 0.88 11.82
C VAL A 14 -2.06 1.19 11.05
N ARG A 15 -2.81 0.14 10.71
CA ARG A 15 -4.21 0.25 10.29
C ARG A 15 -5.04 -0.71 11.11
N ASN A 16 -5.93 -0.18 11.93
CA ASN A 16 -6.97 -0.91 12.65
C ASN A 16 -8.34 -0.48 12.13
N HIS A 17 -9.27 -1.41 11.93
CA HIS A 17 -10.66 -1.08 11.58
C HIS A 17 -11.51 -0.83 12.83
N GLY A 18 -11.14 -1.42 13.96
CA GLY A 18 -11.76 -1.21 15.26
C GLY A 18 -10.74 -1.16 16.40
N ALA A 19 -11.24 -1.38 17.62
CA ALA A 19 -10.41 -1.39 18.81
C ALA A 19 -9.46 -2.60 18.83
N VAL A 20 -8.24 -2.39 19.31
CA VAL A 20 -7.24 -3.45 19.51
C VAL A 20 -7.72 -4.38 20.63
N PRO A 21 -7.87 -5.69 20.39
CA PRO A 21 -8.20 -6.66 21.43
C PRO A 21 -7.13 -6.73 22.52
N LYS A 22 -7.55 -6.84 23.78
CA LYS A 22 -6.66 -7.19 24.90
C LYS A 22 -6.41 -8.69 24.88
N ALA A 23 -5.28 -9.09 24.32
CA ALA A 23 -4.93 -10.49 24.17
C ALA A 23 -3.83 -10.90 25.16
N GLU A 24 -3.93 -12.12 25.69
CA GLU A 24 -2.92 -12.73 26.56
C GLU A 24 -2.40 -14.00 25.88
N TRP A 25 -1.08 -14.22 25.89
CA TRP A 25 -0.45 -15.35 25.19
C TRP A 25 -1.00 -16.70 25.66
N CYS A 26 -1.07 -16.90 26.98
CA CYS A 26 -1.42 -18.18 27.60
C CYS A 26 -2.90 -18.59 27.42
N SER A 27 -3.81 -17.63 27.23
CA SER A 27 -5.24 -17.91 27.01
C SER A 27 -5.64 -17.90 25.54
N TRP A 28 -4.76 -17.45 24.65
CA TRP A 28 -5.09 -17.33 23.25
C TRP A 28 -5.07 -18.68 22.54
N THR A 29 -6.19 -18.99 21.87
CA THR A 29 -6.30 -20.16 21.01
C THR A 29 -6.64 -19.78 19.57
N LEU A 30 -6.04 -20.50 18.63
CA LEU A 30 -6.33 -20.45 17.20
C LEU A 30 -7.08 -21.72 16.77
N GLU A 31 -8.27 -21.55 16.19
CA GLU A 31 -9.08 -22.66 15.69
C GLU A 31 -8.87 -22.88 14.19
N ILE A 32 -8.66 -24.13 13.79
CA ILE A 32 -8.58 -24.56 12.39
C ILE A 32 -9.69 -25.58 12.13
N THR A 33 -10.58 -25.28 11.19
CA THR A 33 -11.82 -26.05 10.97
C THR A 33 -12.29 -26.03 9.50
N GLY A 34 -13.50 -26.53 9.24
CA GLY A 34 -14.10 -26.65 7.91
C GLY A 34 -13.69 -27.95 7.22
N LEU A 35 -13.33 -27.86 5.94
CA LEU A 35 -12.95 -28.98 5.07
C LEU A 35 -11.51 -29.47 5.37
N VAL A 36 -11.32 -29.98 6.59
CA VAL A 36 -10.10 -30.59 7.12
C VAL A 36 -10.45 -31.91 7.80
N LYS A 37 -9.56 -32.90 7.75
CA LYS A 37 -9.81 -34.21 8.38
C LYS A 37 -9.75 -34.18 9.90
N ARG A 38 -8.95 -33.27 10.46
CA ARG A 38 -8.72 -33.13 11.91
C ARG A 38 -8.81 -31.65 12.28
N PRO A 39 -10.02 -31.14 12.55
CA PRO A 39 -10.18 -29.82 13.16
C PRO A 39 -9.43 -29.75 14.49
N VAL A 40 -8.83 -28.61 14.79
CA VAL A 40 -7.99 -28.44 15.98
C VAL A 40 -8.11 -27.03 16.54
N ARG A 41 -7.94 -26.89 17.85
CA ARG A 41 -7.76 -25.61 18.54
C ARG A 41 -6.36 -25.63 19.14
N LEU A 42 -5.46 -24.81 18.59
CA LEU A 42 -4.08 -24.70 19.04
C LEU A 42 -3.94 -23.55 20.03
N THR A 43 -3.26 -23.78 21.13
CA THR A 43 -2.68 -22.73 21.97
C THR A 43 -1.49 -22.07 21.26
N MET A 44 -1.06 -20.91 21.73
CA MET A 44 0.15 -20.27 21.21
C MET A 44 1.40 -21.13 21.43
N ASP A 45 1.52 -21.79 22.58
CA ASP A 45 2.66 -22.67 22.87
C ASP A 45 2.70 -23.89 21.95
N GLU A 46 1.56 -24.51 21.64
CA GLU A 46 1.46 -25.57 20.63
C GLU A 46 1.85 -25.07 19.24
N LEU A 47 1.39 -23.88 18.84
CA LEU A 47 1.73 -23.31 17.54
C LEU A 47 3.25 -23.08 17.39
N VAL A 48 3.92 -22.60 18.44
CA VAL A 48 5.37 -22.36 18.43
C VAL A 48 6.16 -23.66 18.51
N ARG A 49 5.74 -24.60 19.35
CA ARG A 49 6.46 -25.87 19.60
C ARG A 49 6.29 -26.88 18.47
N ASP A 50 5.08 -27.02 17.93
CA ASP A 50 4.73 -28.16 17.06
C ASP A 50 4.99 -27.90 15.56
N PHE A 51 5.32 -26.66 15.20
CA PHE A 51 5.58 -26.24 13.81
C PHE A 51 6.94 -25.55 13.68
N PRO A 52 7.81 -26.01 12.77
CA PRO A 52 9.09 -25.35 12.53
C PRO A 52 8.91 -23.87 12.15
N PRO A 53 9.58 -22.94 12.86
CA PRO A 53 9.49 -21.53 12.55
C PRO A 53 10.19 -21.23 11.23
N VAL A 54 9.68 -20.24 10.51
CA VAL A 54 10.39 -19.56 9.44
C VAL A 54 10.47 -18.08 9.76
N GLU A 55 11.53 -17.45 9.26
CA GLU A 55 11.84 -16.05 9.49
C GLU A 55 12.11 -15.39 8.14
N ILE A 56 11.25 -14.43 7.76
CA ILE A 56 11.20 -13.91 6.39
C ILE A 56 10.95 -12.40 6.44
N PRO A 57 11.80 -11.58 5.79
CA PRO A 57 11.51 -10.16 5.61
C PRO A 57 10.35 -9.99 4.63
N VAL A 58 9.38 -9.13 4.98
CA VAL A 58 8.21 -8.86 4.12
C VAL A 58 7.89 -7.38 4.15
N THR A 59 7.76 -6.78 2.97
CA THR A 59 7.16 -5.45 2.83
C THR A 59 5.65 -5.56 2.88
N LEU A 60 5.06 -4.97 3.91
CA LEU A 60 3.62 -4.88 4.12
C LEU A 60 3.16 -3.52 3.57
N VAL A 61 2.12 -3.52 2.74
CA VAL A 61 1.60 -2.30 2.09
C VAL A 61 0.09 -2.21 2.27
N CYS A 62 -0.40 -1.04 2.67
CA CYS A 62 -1.83 -0.77 2.70
C CYS A 62 -2.36 -0.59 1.28
N ALA A 63 -3.53 -1.16 0.96
CA ALA A 63 -4.20 -0.91 -0.31
C ALA A 63 -4.47 0.60 -0.54
N GLY A 64 -4.60 1.38 0.53
CA GLY A 64 -4.78 2.82 0.48
C GLY A 64 -3.49 3.64 0.42
N ASN A 65 -2.30 3.04 0.25
CA ASN A 65 -1.07 3.83 0.13
C ASN A 65 -1.20 4.88 -0.98
N ARG A 66 -0.74 6.11 -0.71
CA ARG A 66 -0.89 7.27 -1.62
C ARG A 66 -2.34 7.68 -1.93
N ARG A 67 -3.33 7.30 -1.10
CA ARG A 67 -4.74 7.70 -1.27
C ARG A 67 -4.93 9.21 -1.33
N LYS A 68 -4.17 9.98 -0.55
CA LYS A 68 -4.39 11.43 -0.44
C LYS A 68 -4.23 12.15 -1.77
N GLU A 69 -3.34 11.67 -2.64
CA GLU A 69 -3.20 12.19 -4.01
C GLU A 69 -4.52 12.07 -4.80
N GLN A 70 -5.24 10.95 -4.67
CA GLN A 70 -6.56 10.80 -5.29
C GLN A 70 -7.59 11.76 -4.68
N ASN A 71 -7.57 11.94 -3.35
CA ASN A 71 -8.46 12.87 -2.65
C ASN A 71 -8.26 14.34 -3.04
N MET A 72 -7.08 14.70 -3.56
CA MET A 72 -6.86 16.03 -4.13
C MET A 72 -7.64 16.21 -5.43
N ALA A 73 -7.68 15.20 -6.29
CA ALA A 73 -8.46 15.23 -7.53
C ALA A 73 -9.98 15.10 -7.27
N ARG A 74 -10.41 14.07 -6.53
CA ARG A 74 -11.81 13.83 -6.16
C ARG A 74 -11.88 13.04 -4.87
N GLN A 75 -12.74 13.46 -3.94
CA GLN A 75 -12.85 12.81 -2.62
C GLN A 75 -13.23 11.33 -2.75
N THR A 76 -12.44 10.46 -2.11
CA THR A 76 -12.63 9.00 -2.00
C THR A 76 -13.04 8.63 -0.57
N ILE A 77 -13.37 7.35 -0.37
CA ILE A 77 -13.69 6.77 0.94
C ILE A 77 -12.42 6.26 1.61
N GLY A 78 -12.05 6.85 2.74
CA GLY A 78 -11.01 6.33 3.64
C GLY A 78 -9.93 7.33 4.03
N PHE A 79 -9.01 6.86 4.87
CA PHE A 79 -7.96 7.69 5.46
C PHE A 79 -6.97 8.24 4.42
N ASN A 80 -6.58 9.51 4.61
CA ASN A 80 -5.62 10.26 3.80
C ASN A 80 -4.17 9.77 3.98
N TRP A 81 -3.86 8.57 3.49
CA TRP A 81 -2.48 8.10 3.45
C TRP A 81 -1.64 8.93 2.48
N GLY A 82 -0.49 9.41 2.96
CA GLY A 82 0.62 9.81 2.10
C GLY A 82 1.33 8.57 1.51
N PRO A 83 2.59 8.70 1.07
CA PRO A 83 3.32 7.58 0.49
C PRO A 83 3.84 6.55 1.52
N ALA A 84 3.74 6.82 2.83
CA ALA A 84 4.36 5.99 3.87
C ALA A 84 3.45 4.90 4.47
N ALA A 85 2.35 4.50 3.80
CA ALA A 85 1.53 3.36 4.24
C ALA A 85 2.15 2.01 3.81
N VAL A 86 3.45 1.89 4.05
CA VAL A 86 4.32 0.77 3.67
C VAL A 86 5.43 0.63 4.72
N SER A 87 5.74 -0.60 5.11
CA SER A 87 6.84 -0.90 6.04
C SER A 87 7.36 -2.30 5.81
N THR A 88 8.66 -2.51 6.05
CA THR A 88 9.30 -3.82 5.88
C THR A 88 9.82 -4.30 7.22
N THR A 89 9.40 -5.48 7.64
CA THR A 89 9.88 -6.10 8.90
C THR A 89 10.18 -7.58 8.68
N VAL A 90 11.00 -8.13 9.55
CA VAL A 90 11.26 -9.56 9.62
C VAL A 90 10.15 -10.22 10.42
N TRP A 91 9.46 -11.19 9.84
CA TRP A 91 8.36 -11.90 10.48
C TRP A 91 8.79 -13.33 10.78
N ARG A 92 8.54 -13.77 12.02
CA ARG A 92 8.79 -15.15 12.43
C ARG A 92 7.50 -15.85 12.83
N GLY A 93 7.30 -17.05 12.30
CA GLY A 93 6.03 -17.76 12.40
C GLY A 93 6.02 -19.18 11.84
N ALA A 94 4.90 -19.87 12.02
CA ALA A 94 4.65 -21.18 11.42
C ALA A 94 4.12 -21.03 9.99
N ARG A 95 4.58 -21.84 9.02
CA ARG A 95 4.02 -21.81 7.67
C ARG A 95 2.56 -22.26 7.69
N LEU A 96 1.66 -21.47 7.10
CA LEU A 96 0.23 -21.80 7.04
C LEU A 96 -0.01 -23.16 6.38
N ARG A 97 0.73 -23.43 5.31
CA ARG A 97 0.69 -24.69 4.57
C ARG A 97 0.93 -25.91 5.47
N ASP A 98 1.86 -25.82 6.41
CA ASP A 98 2.24 -26.95 7.25
C ASP A 98 1.19 -27.19 8.35
N VAL A 99 0.58 -26.12 8.88
CA VAL A 99 -0.59 -26.20 9.76
C VAL A 99 -1.78 -26.86 9.05
N LEU A 100 -2.12 -26.41 7.84
CA LEU A 100 -3.21 -26.99 7.04
C LEU A 100 -2.95 -28.46 6.67
N ARG A 101 -1.71 -28.83 6.38
CA ARG A 101 -1.30 -30.23 6.14
C ARG A 101 -1.46 -31.09 7.39
N ARG A 102 -1.04 -30.59 8.56
CA ARG A 102 -1.21 -31.29 9.83
C ARG A 102 -2.69 -31.58 10.12
N CYS A 103 -3.58 -30.63 9.82
CA CYS A 103 -5.04 -30.79 9.95
C CYS A 103 -5.64 -31.71 8.87
N GLY A 104 -4.87 -32.08 7.85
CA GLY A 104 -5.35 -32.91 6.74
C GLY A 104 -6.37 -32.19 5.87
N VAL A 105 -6.03 -30.99 5.38
CA VAL A 105 -6.86 -30.22 4.44
C VAL A 105 -7.36 -31.08 3.27
N MET A 106 -8.66 -30.99 2.98
CA MET A 106 -9.29 -31.78 1.91
C MET A 106 -8.84 -31.33 0.51
N GLY A 107 -9.15 -32.15 -0.49
CA GLY A 107 -8.83 -31.88 -1.89
C GLY A 107 -9.75 -30.83 -2.50
N ARG A 108 -9.34 -30.28 -3.65
CA ARG A 108 -10.19 -29.36 -4.42
C ARG A 108 -11.49 -30.01 -4.88
N LYS A 109 -11.45 -31.32 -5.19
CA LYS A 109 -12.62 -32.11 -5.59
C LYS A 109 -13.65 -32.24 -4.47
N ASP A 110 -13.21 -32.13 -3.22
CA ASP A 110 -14.06 -32.19 -2.03
C ASP A 110 -14.60 -30.79 -1.65
N GLY A 111 -14.43 -29.80 -2.52
CA GLY A 111 -14.88 -28.43 -2.29
C GLY A 111 -13.95 -27.57 -1.45
N ALA A 112 -12.74 -28.02 -1.07
CA ALA A 112 -11.78 -27.15 -0.39
C ALA A 112 -11.18 -26.15 -1.41
N LEU A 113 -11.75 -24.95 -1.51
CA LEU A 113 -11.37 -23.95 -2.51
C LEU A 113 -10.77 -22.69 -1.90
N PHE A 114 -11.17 -22.34 -0.68
CA PHE A 114 -10.73 -21.14 0.03
C PHE A 114 -10.29 -21.46 1.45
N VAL A 115 -9.48 -20.58 2.00
CA VAL A 115 -9.05 -20.52 3.39
C VAL A 115 -9.48 -19.15 3.91
N CYS A 116 -10.52 -19.14 4.73
CA CYS A 116 -11.03 -17.93 5.38
C CYS A 116 -10.28 -17.70 6.69
N PHE A 117 -10.03 -16.43 7.00
CA PHE A 117 -9.37 -15.96 8.21
C PHE A 117 -10.31 -15.01 8.94
N GLU A 118 -10.45 -15.18 10.25
CA GLU A 118 -11.26 -14.30 11.10
C GLU A 118 -10.44 -13.83 12.31
N GLY A 119 -10.46 -12.53 12.55
CA GLY A 119 -9.86 -11.88 13.71
C GLY A 119 -10.74 -11.97 14.97
N ALA A 120 -10.26 -11.41 16.08
CA ALA A 120 -11.01 -11.33 17.34
C ALA A 120 -11.81 -10.04 17.52
N GLU A 121 -11.47 -9.01 16.75
CA GLU A 121 -12.01 -7.66 16.89
C GLU A 121 -13.50 -7.60 16.52
N GLU A 122 -14.30 -6.96 17.38
CA GLU A 122 -15.68 -6.59 17.09
C GLU A 122 -15.66 -5.19 16.46
N LEU A 123 -16.18 -5.08 15.23
CA LEU A 123 -16.01 -3.87 14.43
C LEU A 123 -17.24 -2.95 14.48
N PRO A 124 -17.02 -1.62 14.42
CA PRO A 124 -18.09 -0.62 14.37
C PRO A 124 -18.59 -0.36 12.94
N GLY A 125 -19.68 0.40 12.81
CA GLY A 125 -20.19 0.92 11.52
C GLY A 125 -21.08 -0.05 10.74
N ASP A 126 -21.07 0.03 9.41
CA ASP A 126 -21.85 -0.85 8.51
C ASP A 126 -21.41 -2.33 8.55
N GLY A 127 -20.25 -2.60 9.17
CA GLY A 127 -19.78 -3.93 9.57
C GLY A 127 -20.09 -4.27 11.04
N GLY A 128 -20.96 -3.50 11.68
CA GLY A 128 -21.30 -3.57 13.11
C GLY A 128 -21.63 -4.98 13.59
N GLY A 129 -20.94 -5.44 14.63
CA GLY A 129 -21.15 -6.77 15.21
C GLY A 129 -20.56 -7.93 14.39
N SER A 130 -19.75 -7.62 13.36
CA SER A 130 -18.98 -8.60 12.61
C SER A 130 -17.49 -8.49 12.90
N LYS A 131 -16.81 -9.62 12.81
CA LYS A 131 -15.35 -9.71 12.96
C LYS A 131 -14.65 -9.33 11.67
N TYR A 132 -13.44 -8.78 11.77
CA TYR A 132 -12.61 -8.63 10.58
C TYR A 132 -12.34 -10.00 9.97
N GLY A 133 -12.65 -10.15 8.69
CA GLY A 133 -12.46 -11.41 8.00
C GLY A 133 -12.21 -11.23 6.51
N THR A 134 -11.46 -12.16 5.96
CA THR A 134 -11.18 -12.23 4.52
C THR A 134 -10.80 -13.67 4.14
N SER A 135 -10.54 -13.92 2.86
CA SER A 135 -10.19 -15.25 2.39
C SER A 135 -9.03 -15.23 1.41
N LEU A 136 -8.36 -16.37 1.31
CA LEU A 136 -7.31 -16.67 0.37
C LEU A 136 -7.69 -17.93 -0.41
N ARG A 137 -7.39 -18.00 -1.70
CA ARG A 137 -7.55 -19.26 -2.46
C ARG A 137 -6.68 -20.34 -1.84
N ARG A 138 -7.24 -21.54 -1.65
CA ARG A 138 -6.51 -22.71 -1.11
C ARG A 138 -5.22 -22.97 -1.87
N GLU A 139 -5.22 -22.79 -3.19
CA GLU A 139 -4.03 -23.00 -4.01
C GLU A 139 -2.87 -22.10 -3.59
N VAL A 140 -3.15 -20.83 -3.25
CA VAL A 140 -2.14 -19.89 -2.78
C VAL A 140 -1.71 -20.25 -1.35
N ALA A 141 -2.65 -20.61 -0.48
CA ALA A 141 -2.35 -21.02 0.90
C ALA A 141 -1.46 -22.30 0.97
N MET A 142 -1.59 -23.19 -0.02
CA MET A 142 -0.89 -24.48 -0.08
C MET A 142 0.33 -24.48 -1.01
N ASP A 143 0.59 -23.38 -1.72
CA ASP A 143 1.70 -23.24 -2.66
C ASP A 143 3.04 -23.17 -1.89
N PRO A 144 3.97 -24.12 -2.09
CA PRO A 144 5.28 -24.07 -1.45
C PRO A 144 6.10 -22.83 -1.80
N SER A 145 5.85 -22.20 -2.96
CA SER A 145 6.56 -21.00 -3.40
C SER A 145 6.09 -19.73 -2.72
N ARG A 146 4.96 -19.81 -2.01
CA ARG A 146 4.39 -18.73 -1.21
C ARG A 146 4.79 -18.92 0.24
N ASP A 147 5.43 -17.91 0.79
CA ASP A 147 5.88 -17.88 2.17
C ASP A 147 4.76 -17.42 3.14
N VAL A 148 3.54 -17.95 2.96
CA VAL A 148 2.40 -17.61 3.83
C VAL A 148 2.61 -18.20 5.22
N MET A 149 2.50 -17.36 6.26
CA MET A 149 2.77 -17.76 7.64
C MET A 149 1.76 -17.23 8.64
N LEU A 150 1.70 -17.91 9.77
CA LEU A 150 1.08 -17.47 11.01
C LEU A 150 2.21 -16.89 11.88
N ALA A 151 2.38 -15.58 11.81
CA ALA A 151 3.44 -14.87 12.50
C ALA A 151 3.05 -14.56 13.95
N TYR A 152 4.00 -14.77 14.85
CA TYR A 152 3.90 -14.46 16.28
C TYR A 152 5.07 -13.61 16.79
N MET A 153 6.03 -13.30 15.91
CA MET A 153 7.14 -12.37 16.16
C MET A 153 7.36 -11.42 14.98
N GLN A 154 7.83 -10.20 15.28
CA GLN A 154 8.17 -9.14 14.35
C GLN A 154 9.48 -8.48 14.80
N ASN A 155 10.50 -8.50 13.93
CA ASN A 155 11.87 -8.05 14.24
C ASN A 155 12.39 -8.63 15.58
N ASP A 156 12.41 -9.96 15.70
CA ASP A 156 12.93 -10.69 16.86
C ASP A 156 12.22 -10.44 18.20
N GLN A 157 11.08 -9.74 18.19
CA GLN A 157 10.26 -9.49 19.37
C GLN A 157 8.85 -10.07 19.18
N PRO A 158 8.12 -10.41 20.26
CA PRO A 158 6.69 -10.68 20.16
C PRO A 158 5.96 -9.55 19.44
N LEU A 159 4.89 -9.88 18.73
CA LEU A 159 4.06 -8.86 18.08
C LEU A 159 3.62 -7.80 19.10
N LEU A 160 3.63 -6.53 18.72
CA LEU A 160 2.93 -5.51 19.48
C LEU A 160 1.40 -5.67 19.31
N PRO A 161 0.57 -5.20 20.27
CA PRO A 161 -0.88 -5.27 20.16
C PRO A 161 -1.43 -4.73 18.84
N ASP A 162 -0.98 -3.55 18.40
CA ASP A 162 -1.38 -2.92 17.13
C ASP A 162 -1.01 -3.74 15.88
N HIS A 163 -0.01 -4.61 16.00
CA HIS A 163 0.46 -5.47 14.91
C HIS A 163 -0.09 -6.88 14.98
N GLY A 164 -1.04 -7.16 15.88
CA GLY A 164 -1.82 -8.40 15.87
C GLY A 164 -1.39 -9.44 16.91
N PHE A 165 -0.79 -9.02 18.02
CA PHE A 165 -0.48 -9.92 19.13
C PHE A 165 -1.69 -10.77 19.56
N PRO A 166 -1.53 -12.08 19.79
CA PRO A 166 -0.28 -12.84 19.74
C PRO A 166 0.02 -13.48 18.38
N VAL A 167 -0.94 -13.48 17.45
CA VAL A 167 -0.79 -14.14 16.14
C VAL A 167 -1.54 -13.42 15.04
N ARG A 168 -0.91 -13.31 13.87
CA ARG A 168 -1.51 -12.80 12.64
C ARG A 168 -1.16 -13.65 11.43
N VAL A 169 -1.91 -13.48 10.35
CA VAL A 169 -1.51 -13.98 9.03
C VAL A 169 -0.54 -12.98 8.38
N ILE A 170 0.51 -13.48 7.74
CA ILE A 170 1.36 -12.74 6.80
C ILE A 170 1.30 -13.45 5.45
N ILE A 171 0.96 -12.70 4.39
CA ILE A 171 0.82 -13.21 3.03
C ILE A 171 1.76 -12.38 2.14
N PRO A 172 3.02 -12.79 1.95
CA PRO A 172 3.98 -12.01 1.19
C PRO A 172 3.48 -11.66 -0.21
N GLY A 173 3.59 -10.37 -0.54
CA GLY A 173 3.15 -9.80 -1.80
C GLY A 173 1.65 -9.53 -1.96
N PHE A 174 0.86 -9.70 -0.89
CA PHE A 174 -0.54 -9.27 -0.87
C PHE A 174 -0.68 -7.90 -0.18
N ILE A 175 -1.79 -7.22 -0.41
CA ILE A 175 -2.18 -6.06 0.40
C ILE A 175 -2.33 -6.45 1.88
N GLY A 176 -2.04 -5.51 2.77
CA GLY A 176 -2.20 -5.69 4.22
C GLY A 176 -3.62 -6.05 4.64
N GLY A 177 -4.65 -5.67 3.87
CA GLY A 177 -6.05 -6.04 4.12
C GLY A 177 -6.36 -7.54 4.00
N ARG A 178 -5.44 -8.36 3.47
CA ARG A 178 -5.58 -9.83 3.49
C ARG A 178 -4.88 -10.49 4.68
N MET A 179 -4.07 -9.73 5.42
CA MET A 179 -3.20 -10.20 6.49
C MET A 179 -3.85 -9.99 7.85
N VAL A 180 -4.89 -10.78 8.14
CA VAL A 180 -5.72 -10.67 9.35
C VAL A 180 -4.87 -10.70 10.62
N LYS A 181 -5.07 -9.69 11.46
CA LYS A 181 -4.47 -9.55 12.80
C LYS A 181 -5.37 -10.18 13.85
N TRP A 182 -4.81 -10.45 15.03
CA TRP A 182 -5.55 -11.02 16.16
C TRP A 182 -6.32 -12.27 15.73
N LEU A 183 -5.63 -13.17 15.02
CA LEU A 183 -6.25 -14.28 14.31
C LEU A 183 -6.85 -15.29 15.30
N LYS A 184 -8.13 -15.61 15.10
CA LYS A 184 -8.87 -16.57 15.93
C LYS A 184 -9.29 -17.82 15.17
N ARG A 185 -9.65 -17.70 13.89
CA ARG A 185 -10.17 -18.84 13.12
C ARG A 185 -9.57 -18.90 11.73
N ILE A 186 -9.26 -20.13 11.31
CA ILE A 186 -8.90 -20.51 9.94
C ILE A 186 -9.91 -21.55 9.49
N ILE A 187 -10.65 -21.28 8.42
CA ILE A 187 -11.75 -22.12 7.97
C ILE A 187 -11.51 -22.50 6.52
N VAL A 188 -11.40 -23.79 6.23
CA VAL A 188 -11.31 -24.28 4.85
C VAL A 188 -12.71 -24.47 4.29
N THR A 189 -13.03 -23.81 3.17
CA THR A 189 -14.41 -23.70 2.68
C THR A 189 -14.52 -23.81 1.14
N PRO A 190 -15.71 -24.07 0.60
CA PRO A 190 -15.99 -23.95 -0.84
C PRO A 190 -16.12 -22.52 -1.34
N GLN A 191 -16.45 -21.57 -0.47
CA GLN A 191 -16.76 -20.20 -0.82
C GLN A 191 -15.77 -19.23 -0.17
N GLU A 192 -15.63 -18.05 -0.78
CA GLU A 192 -14.91 -16.92 -0.21
C GLU A 192 -15.54 -16.49 1.14
N SER A 193 -14.80 -15.67 1.89
CA SER A 193 -15.26 -15.10 3.16
C SER A 193 -16.48 -14.22 2.94
N ASN A 194 -17.56 -14.44 3.70
CA ASN A 194 -18.76 -13.61 3.68
C ASN A 194 -18.65 -12.31 4.52
N SER A 195 -17.50 -12.06 5.15
CA SER A 195 -17.21 -10.81 5.87
C SER A 195 -17.55 -9.56 5.06
N HIS A 196 -18.18 -8.58 5.70
CA HIS A 196 -18.43 -7.25 5.13
C HIS A 196 -17.15 -6.67 4.50
N TYR A 197 -16.02 -6.73 5.21
CA TYR A 197 -14.73 -6.17 4.75
C TYR A 197 -14.08 -6.96 3.61
N HIS A 198 -14.57 -8.16 3.29
CA HIS A 198 -14.14 -8.88 2.08
C HIS A 198 -14.83 -8.36 0.81
N HIS A 199 -16.07 -7.89 0.94
CA HIS A 199 -16.87 -7.41 -0.18
C HIS A 199 -16.83 -5.88 -0.32
N LYS A 200 -17.11 -5.16 0.77
CA LYS A 200 -17.30 -3.70 0.80
C LYS A 200 -16.01 -2.90 1.04
N ASP A 201 -14.85 -3.55 1.06
CA ASP A 201 -13.54 -2.92 1.23
C ASP A 201 -12.50 -3.60 0.32
N ASN A 202 -11.33 -2.97 0.15
CA ASN A 202 -10.18 -3.53 -0.58
C ASN A 202 -10.48 -3.96 -2.03
N ARG A 203 -11.12 -3.06 -2.79
CA ARG A 203 -11.42 -3.20 -4.23
C ARG A 203 -11.00 -1.97 -5.03
N VAL A 204 -10.61 -2.17 -6.28
CA VAL A 204 -10.42 -1.09 -7.28
C VAL A 204 -11.55 -1.19 -8.28
N LEU A 205 -12.58 -0.36 -8.11
CA LEU A 205 -13.70 -0.27 -9.06
C LEU A 205 -13.33 0.66 -10.24
N PRO A 206 -13.99 0.53 -11.41
CA PRO A 206 -13.81 1.45 -12.52
C PRO A 206 -14.06 2.91 -12.12
N SER A 207 -13.33 3.85 -12.71
CA SER A 207 -13.31 5.27 -12.28
C SER A 207 -14.66 6.00 -12.36
N HIS A 208 -15.60 5.53 -13.17
CA HIS A 208 -16.95 6.10 -13.25
C HIS A 208 -17.88 5.62 -12.12
N VAL A 209 -17.50 4.56 -11.40
CA VAL A 209 -18.31 3.97 -10.34
C VAL A 209 -18.00 4.68 -9.02
N ASP A 210 -18.98 5.41 -8.49
CA ASP A 210 -18.97 5.96 -7.14
C ASP A 210 -19.69 5.05 -6.14
N ALA A 211 -19.86 5.53 -4.91
CA ALA A 211 -20.40 4.72 -3.81
C ALA A 211 -21.87 4.34 -4.02
N GLU A 212 -22.66 5.27 -4.56
CA GLU A 212 -24.09 5.08 -4.83
C GLU A 212 -24.26 4.04 -5.93
N LEU A 213 -23.57 4.21 -7.05
CA LEU A 213 -23.60 3.26 -8.16
C LEU A 213 -23.07 1.88 -7.74
N ALA A 214 -21.99 1.86 -6.94
CA ALA A 214 -21.42 0.61 -6.44
C ALA A 214 -22.41 -0.20 -5.60
N ASN A 215 -23.27 0.47 -4.84
CA ASN A 215 -24.33 -0.15 -4.05
C ASN A 215 -25.52 -0.56 -4.93
N ALA A 216 -26.00 0.33 -5.80
CA ALA A 216 -27.16 0.09 -6.66
C ALA A 216 -26.97 -1.10 -7.61
N GLU A 217 -25.77 -1.25 -8.18
CA GLU A 217 -25.45 -2.29 -9.16
C GLU A 217 -24.55 -3.41 -8.62
N ALA A 218 -24.46 -3.54 -7.29
CA ALA A 218 -23.75 -4.62 -6.61
C ALA A 218 -22.27 -4.79 -7.04
N TRP A 219 -21.58 -3.71 -7.40
CA TRP A 219 -20.17 -3.74 -7.83
C TRP A 219 -19.22 -4.35 -6.80
N TRP A 220 -19.54 -4.20 -5.51
CA TRP A 220 -18.80 -4.79 -4.39
C TRP A 220 -18.75 -6.32 -4.39
N TYR A 221 -19.61 -6.98 -5.15
CA TYR A 221 -19.68 -8.44 -5.22
C TYR A 221 -19.06 -8.99 -6.51
N LYS A 222 -18.60 -8.13 -7.42
CA LYS A 222 -17.94 -8.52 -8.67
C LYS A 222 -16.47 -8.89 -8.42
N PRO A 223 -16.09 -10.18 -8.53
CA PRO A 223 -14.81 -10.70 -8.04
C PRO A 223 -13.58 -10.16 -8.79
N GLU A 224 -13.75 -9.58 -9.98
CA GLU A 224 -12.66 -9.06 -10.81
C GLU A 224 -11.96 -7.85 -10.17
N TYR A 225 -12.67 -7.11 -9.33
CA TYR A 225 -12.18 -5.87 -8.71
C TYR A 225 -11.54 -6.09 -7.35
N ILE A 226 -11.50 -7.33 -6.84
CA ILE A 226 -10.90 -7.63 -5.55
C ILE A 226 -9.39 -7.44 -5.58
N ILE A 227 -8.84 -6.71 -4.61
CA ILE A 227 -7.40 -6.56 -4.49
C ILE A 227 -6.85 -7.74 -3.68
N ASN A 228 -5.88 -8.44 -4.25
CA ASN A 228 -5.11 -9.47 -3.58
C ASN A 228 -3.64 -9.07 -3.57
N GLU A 229 -3.00 -9.15 -4.73
CA GLU A 229 -1.59 -8.80 -4.92
C GLU A 229 -1.42 -7.28 -5.16
N LEU A 230 -0.28 -6.72 -4.74
CA LEU A 230 0.03 -5.31 -4.97
C LEU A 230 0.44 -5.06 -6.43
N ASN A 231 0.21 -3.83 -6.91
CA ASN A 231 0.77 -3.34 -8.16
C ASN A 231 2.20 -2.83 -7.96
N ILE A 232 2.90 -2.60 -9.07
CA ILE A 232 4.18 -1.88 -9.09
C ILE A 232 3.98 -0.44 -8.59
N ASN A 233 4.87 0.02 -7.72
CA ASN A 233 4.87 1.40 -7.21
C ASN A 233 6.29 1.87 -6.92
N SER A 234 6.50 3.18 -6.97
CA SER A 234 7.75 3.85 -6.58
C SER A 234 7.46 5.27 -6.09
N VAL A 235 8.33 5.75 -5.20
CA VAL A 235 8.18 7.05 -4.53
C VAL A 235 9.56 7.70 -4.36
N ILE A 236 9.60 9.02 -4.53
CA ILE A 236 10.76 9.87 -4.22
C ILE A 236 10.69 10.27 -2.74
N THR A 237 11.72 9.91 -1.97
CA THR A 237 11.84 10.29 -0.55
C THR A 237 12.87 11.39 -0.30
N THR A 238 13.80 11.55 -1.23
CA THR A 238 14.81 12.61 -1.22
C THR A 238 14.85 13.20 -2.63
N PRO A 239 14.53 14.49 -2.80
CA PRO A 239 14.33 15.49 -1.75
C PRO A 239 13.03 15.31 -0.94
N GLY A 240 13.07 15.72 0.33
CA GLY A 240 11.91 15.83 1.21
C GLY A 240 11.01 17.01 0.85
N HIS A 241 9.82 17.08 1.47
CA HIS A 241 8.98 18.27 1.34
C HIS A 241 9.66 19.46 2.03
N ASP A 242 9.67 20.60 1.36
CA ASP A 242 10.27 21.86 1.80
C ASP A 242 11.78 21.77 2.04
N GLU A 243 12.42 20.69 1.57
CA GLU A 243 13.87 20.61 1.51
C GLU A 243 14.38 21.68 0.54
N MET A 244 15.36 22.46 0.99
CA MET A 244 16.02 23.48 0.17
C MET A 244 17.42 22.98 -0.22
N LEU A 245 17.67 22.90 -1.52
CA LEU A 245 19.01 22.75 -2.09
C LEU A 245 19.52 24.14 -2.50
N PRO A 246 20.49 24.74 -1.79
CA PRO A 246 21.04 26.04 -2.17
C PRO A 246 21.76 25.94 -3.52
N ILE A 247 21.72 27.02 -4.31
CA ILE A 247 22.45 27.14 -5.56
C ILE A 247 23.64 28.06 -5.31
N ASN A 248 24.79 27.45 -5.03
CA ASN A 248 26.03 28.16 -4.77
C ASN A 248 27.22 27.40 -5.37
N ALA A 249 28.41 27.99 -5.32
CA ALA A 249 29.62 27.41 -5.93
C ALA A 249 29.98 26.02 -5.41
N PHE A 250 29.52 25.62 -4.22
CA PHE A 250 29.77 24.30 -3.66
C PHE A 250 28.77 23.26 -4.18
N THR A 251 27.48 23.58 -4.16
CA THR A 251 26.42 22.65 -4.58
C THR A 251 26.36 22.46 -6.09
N THR A 252 26.70 23.48 -6.89
CA THR A 252 26.69 23.36 -8.36
C THR A 252 27.88 22.58 -8.93
N GLN A 253 28.90 22.29 -8.11
CA GLN A 253 30.07 21.48 -8.51
C GLN A 253 29.94 20.00 -8.10
N ARG A 254 28.81 19.59 -7.54
CA ARG A 254 28.59 18.22 -7.06
C ARG A 254 27.20 17.73 -7.49
N PRO A 255 27.06 16.45 -7.84
CA PRO A 255 25.75 15.89 -8.13
C PRO A 255 24.89 15.87 -6.86
N TYR A 256 23.59 16.05 -7.05
CA TYR A 256 22.58 15.85 -6.02
C TYR A 256 22.02 14.42 -6.13
N THR A 257 21.94 13.70 -5.02
CA THR A 257 21.46 12.31 -5.02
C THR A 257 19.96 12.23 -4.73
N LEU A 258 19.18 11.97 -5.76
CA LEU A 258 17.78 11.57 -5.63
C LEU A 258 17.68 10.16 -5.05
N LYS A 259 16.73 9.95 -4.14
CA LYS A 259 16.54 8.65 -3.48
C LYS A 259 15.08 8.32 -3.27
N GLY A 260 14.79 7.02 -3.25
CA GLY A 260 13.47 6.53 -2.91
C GLY A 260 13.39 5.03 -2.78
N TYR A 261 12.16 4.53 -2.73
CA TYR A 261 11.87 3.11 -2.69
C TYR A 261 10.97 2.71 -3.86
N ALA A 262 10.98 1.42 -4.20
CA ALA A 262 10.05 0.80 -5.12
C ALA A 262 9.64 -0.60 -4.61
N TYR A 263 8.46 -1.06 -4.99
CA TYR A 263 8.00 -2.43 -4.71
C TYR A 263 7.15 -2.94 -5.87
N SER A 264 7.18 -4.25 -6.12
CA SER A 264 6.25 -4.93 -7.01
C SER A 264 5.96 -6.32 -6.50
N VAL A 265 4.73 -6.79 -6.70
CA VAL A 265 4.33 -8.18 -6.42
C VAL A 265 3.10 -8.59 -7.24
N MET A 266 2.86 -8.00 -8.41
CA MET A 266 1.68 -8.29 -9.24
C MET A 266 1.78 -9.66 -9.92
N ARG A 267 0.67 -10.25 -10.38
CA ARG A 267 0.64 -11.43 -11.27
C ARG A 267 0.33 -11.01 -12.70
N THR A 268 1.09 -11.51 -13.66
CA THR A 268 0.68 -11.61 -15.07
C THR A 268 -0.05 -12.94 -15.30
N VAL A 269 -1.08 -12.92 -16.14
CA VAL A 269 -1.96 -14.06 -16.45
C VAL A 269 -1.19 -15.30 -16.97
N ILE A 270 0.02 -15.12 -17.50
CA ILE A 270 0.73 -16.12 -18.32
C ILE A 270 1.54 -17.15 -17.50
N ARG A 271 1.88 -16.91 -16.22
CA ARG A 271 2.59 -17.90 -15.39
C ARG A 271 1.87 -18.18 -14.08
N ARG A 272 1.69 -19.47 -13.77
CA ARG A 272 1.08 -19.99 -12.52
C ARG A 272 1.85 -19.61 -11.24
N THR A 273 2.99 -18.93 -11.36
CA THR A 273 3.80 -18.40 -10.26
C THR A 273 3.38 -16.95 -9.96
N GLY A 274 2.22 -16.73 -9.32
CA GLY A 274 1.81 -15.38 -8.90
C GLY A 274 2.73 -14.78 -7.82
N GLY A 275 2.62 -13.46 -7.61
CA GLY A 275 3.31 -12.62 -6.62
C GLY A 275 4.83 -12.70 -6.51
N GLY A 276 5.43 -11.76 -5.77
CA GLY A 276 6.85 -11.81 -5.38
C GLY A 276 7.84 -11.48 -6.48
N ARG A 277 7.55 -10.44 -7.27
CA ARG A 277 8.32 -10.09 -8.47
C ARG A 277 9.42 -9.11 -8.14
N LYS A 278 10.60 -9.32 -8.74
CA LYS A 278 11.69 -8.36 -8.60
C LYS A 278 11.35 -7.07 -9.34
N VAL A 279 11.57 -5.92 -8.69
CA VAL A 279 11.71 -4.64 -9.40
C VAL A 279 13.02 -4.70 -10.19
N THR A 280 12.96 -4.54 -11.51
CA THR A 280 14.12 -4.71 -12.40
C THR A 280 14.68 -3.37 -12.86
N ARG A 281 13.88 -2.30 -12.83
CA ARG A 281 14.29 -0.98 -13.28
C ARG A 281 13.49 0.11 -12.56
N VAL A 282 14.17 1.16 -12.13
CA VAL A 282 13.55 2.42 -11.71
C VAL A 282 14.14 3.53 -12.57
N GLU A 283 13.28 4.42 -13.04
CA GLU A 283 13.65 5.50 -13.94
C GLU A 283 13.12 6.82 -13.39
N VAL A 284 13.93 7.86 -13.51
CA VAL A 284 13.57 9.24 -13.16
C VAL A 284 13.61 10.11 -14.40
N THR A 285 12.66 11.03 -14.49
CA THR A 285 12.63 12.08 -15.51
C THR A 285 12.61 13.45 -14.84
N VAL A 286 13.31 14.40 -15.46
CA VAL A 286 13.36 15.82 -15.08
C VAL A 286 12.77 16.74 -16.18
N ASN A 287 12.31 16.15 -17.28
CA ASN A 287 11.75 16.84 -18.46
C ASN A 287 10.38 16.27 -18.86
N GLY A 288 9.53 15.98 -17.88
CA GLY A 288 8.14 15.60 -18.13
C GLY A 288 7.95 14.24 -18.84
N GLY A 289 8.96 13.37 -18.82
CA GLY A 289 8.90 12.04 -19.40
C GLY A 289 9.45 11.91 -20.83
N GLU A 290 10.00 12.99 -21.40
CA GLU A 290 10.67 12.95 -22.71
C GLU A 290 11.92 12.05 -22.68
N THR A 291 12.72 12.15 -21.62
CA THR A 291 13.88 11.26 -21.38
C THR A 291 13.86 10.69 -19.97
N TRP A 292 14.51 9.54 -19.81
CA TRP A 292 14.53 8.77 -18.57
C TRP A 292 15.95 8.37 -18.19
N LEU A 293 16.33 8.71 -16.96
CA LEU A 293 17.59 8.33 -16.34
C LEU A 293 17.37 7.07 -15.50
N VAL A 294 18.19 6.04 -15.75
CA VAL A 294 18.09 4.76 -15.05
C VAL A 294 18.77 4.86 -13.68
N CYS A 295 18.04 4.51 -12.64
CA CYS A 295 18.54 4.56 -11.26
C CYS A 295 19.38 3.32 -10.92
N ALA A 296 20.33 3.47 -9.99
CA ALA A 296 20.95 2.35 -9.32
C ALA A 296 19.93 1.72 -8.35
N LEU A 297 19.85 0.38 -8.32
CA LEU A 297 18.94 -0.36 -7.44
C LEU A 297 19.72 -1.10 -6.36
N ASP A 298 19.26 -0.96 -5.12
CA ASP A 298 19.73 -1.72 -3.97
C ASP A 298 18.63 -2.72 -3.55
N HIS A 299 18.97 -4.01 -3.63
CA HIS A 299 18.12 -5.13 -3.22
C HIS A 299 18.78 -5.89 -2.06
N PRO A 300 18.55 -5.49 -0.80
CA PRO A 300 19.10 -6.20 0.34
C PRO A 300 18.52 -7.62 0.51
N GLU A 301 17.30 -7.86 0.03
CA GLU A 301 16.67 -9.18 0.03
C GLU A 301 17.32 -10.12 -1.00
N LYS A 302 17.58 -11.35 -0.56
CA LYS A 302 17.84 -12.48 -1.46
C LYS A 302 16.53 -13.18 -1.81
N PRO A 303 16.35 -13.64 -3.05
CA PRO A 303 15.14 -14.37 -3.40
C PRO A 303 15.01 -15.64 -2.59
N ASN A 304 13.78 -16.07 -2.34
CA ASN A 304 13.55 -17.40 -1.80
C ASN A 304 13.98 -18.49 -2.82
N LYS A 305 13.95 -19.76 -2.41
CA LYS A 305 14.34 -20.89 -3.28
C LYS A 305 13.54 -21.05 -4.59
N TYR A 306 12.47 -20.29 -4.75
CA TYR A 306 11.62 -20.26 -5.96
C TYR A 306 11.80 -18.95 -6.77
N GLY A 307 12.80 -18.13 -6.45
CA GLY A 307 13.08 -16.88 -7.14
C GLY A 307 12.17 -15.71 -6.74
N LYS A 308 11.48 -15.78 -5.60
CA LYS A 308 10.53 -14.76 -5.17
C LYS A 308 11.17 -13.69 -4.28
N TYR A 309 10.76 -12.44 -4.49
CA TYR A 309 11.14 -11.27 -3.70
C TYR A 309 9.90 -10.70 -3.01
N TRP A 310 9.93 -10.57 -1.69
CA TRP A 310 8.82 -10.09 -0.86
C TRP A 310 9.00 -8.67 -0.37
N CYS A 311 10.17 -8.10 -0.61
CA CYS A 311 10.54 -6.80 -0.09
C CYS A 311 10.60 -5.73 -1.17
N TRP A 312 10.47 -4.48 -0.73
CA TRP A 312 10.85 -3.30 -1.49
C TRP A 312 12.33 -3.34 -1.86
N CYS A 313 12.72 -2.50 -2.80
CA CYS A 313 14.10 -2.14 -3.05
C CYS A 313 14.25 -0.63 -2.88
N PHE A 314 15.49 -0.19 -2.69
CA PHE A 314 15.82 1.22 -2.73
C PHE A 314 16.43 1.57 -4.07
N TRP A 315 16.28 2.83 -4.44
CA TRP A 315 16.89 3.36 -5.65
C TRP A 315 17.57 4.69 -5.35
N SER A 316 18.63 4.96 -6.11
CA SER A 316 19.32 6.24 -6.08
C SER A 316 19.75 6.67 -7.48
N LEU A 317 19.78 7.97 -7.70
CA LEU A 317 20.27 8.58 -8.95
C LEU A 317 21.01 9.87 -8.62
N GLU A 318 22.22 10.00 -9.12
CA GLU A 318 22.98 11.25 -9.09
C GLU A 318 22.56 12.10 -10.30
N VAL A 319 22.18 13.36 -10.05
CA VAL A 319 21.78 14.32 -11.07
C VAL A 319 22.54 15.63 -10.89
N GLU A 320 22.87 16.30 -11.99
CA GLU A 320 23.48 17.62 -11.92
C GLU A 320 22.45 18.65 -11.41
N VAL A 321 22.88 19.55 -10.53
CA VAL A 321 21.99 20.57 -9.96
C VAL A 321 21.40 21.46 -11.04
N LEU A 322 22.14 21.70 -12.12
CA LEU A 322 21.67 22.49 -13.27
C LEU A 322 20.52 21.83 -14.02
N ASP A 323 20.53 20.50 -14.15
CA ASP A 323 19.43 19.76 -14.78
C ASP A 323 18.16 19.90 -13.92
N VAL A 324 18.30 19.77 -12.60
CA VAL A 324 17.19 19.94 -11.65
C VAL A 324 16.70 21.39 -11.61
N LEU A 325 17.58 22.38 -11.73
CA LEU A 325 17.23 23.80 -11.80
C LEU A 325 16.37 24.11 -13.04
N SER A 326 16.64 23.44 -14.17
CA SER A 326 15.85 23.58 -15.39
C SER A 326 14.50 22.84 -15.32
N ALA A 327 14.37 21.89 -14.39
CA ALA A 327 13.20 21.05 -14.24
C ALA A 327 12.05 21.77 -13.52
N LYS A 328 10.82 21.61 -14.03
CA LYS A 328 9.60 22.03 -13.29
C LYS A 328 9.19 20.98 -12.26
N GLU A 329 9.46 19.73 -12.56
CA GLU A 329 9.15 18.59 -11.70
C GLU A 329 10.14 17.44 -11.95
N VAL A 330 10.31 16.62 -10.92
CA VAL A 330 11.01 15.34 -10.98
C VAL A 330 9.96 14.25 -10.81
N ALA A 331 9.91 13.29 -11.73
CA ALA A 331 8.98 12.17 -11.65
C ALA A 331 9.70 10.82 -11.68
N VAL A 332 9.16 9.83 -10.97
CA VAL A 332 9.71 8.46 -10.93
C VAL A 332 8.69 7.42 -11.37
N ARG A 333 9.17 6.39 -12.07
CA ARG A 333 8.43 5.15 -12.36
C ARG A 333 9.31 3.92 -12.18
N ALA A 334 8.70 2.80 -11.83
CA ALA A 334 9.37 1.51 -11.72
C ALA A 334 8.81 0.47 -12.70
N TRP A 335 9.60 -0.56 -12.95
CA TRP A 335 9.29 -1.71 -13.78
C TRP A 335 9.59 -3.01 -13.03
N ASP A 336 8.74 -4.00 -13.20
CA ASP A 336 8.99 -5.35 -12.67
C ASP A 336 9.48 -6.34 -13.73
N GLU A 337 9.84 -7.55 -13.29
CA GLU A 337 10.28 -8.64 -14.17
C GLU A 337 9.23 -9.10 -15.22
N SER A 338 7.98 -8.66 -15.11
CA SER A 338 6.93 -8.87 -16.13
C SER A 338 6.73 -7.68 -17.07
N LEU A 339 7.54 -6.63 -16.94
CA LEU A 339 7.39 -5.40 -17.69
C LEU A 339 6.10 -4.62 -17.33
N ASN A 340 5.50 -4.85 -16.16
CA ASN A 340 4.48 -3.94 -15.66
C ASN A 340 5.15 -2.62 -15.26
N THR A 341 4.48 -1.50 -15.54
CA THR A 341 4.95 -0.16 -15.17
C THR A 341 3.82 0.69 -14.59
N GLN A 342 4.18 1.89 -14.16
CA GLN A 342 3.29 2.88 -13.57
C GLN A 342 2.70 3.82 -14.65
N PRO A 343 1.40 4.10 -14.61
CA PRO A 343 0.79 5.06 -15.52
C PRO A 343 1.28 6.47 -15.21
N GLU A 344 1.36 7.33 -16.23
CA GLU A 344 1.68 8.75 -16.02
C GLU A 344 0.58 9.46 -15.22
N LYS A 345 -0.68 9.26 -15.64
CA LYS A 345 -1.85 9.93 -15.09
C LYS A 345 -2.45 9.14 -13.94
N LEU A 346 -2.98 9.87 -12.97
CA LEU A 346 -3.73 9.32 -11.85
C LEU A 346 -5.03 8.65 -12.36
N ILE A 347 -5.29 7.43 -11.90
CA ILE A 347 -6.52 6.69 -12.18
C ILE A 347 -7.34 6.64 -10.89
N TRP A 348 -8.37 7.47 -10.82
CA TRP A 348 -9.22 7.59 -9.64
C TRP A 348 -10.10 6.36 -9.47
N ASN A 349 -10.36 5.95 -8.23
CA ASN A 349 -11.41 4.99 -7.87
C ASN A 349 -12.04 5.37 -6.53
N VAL A 350 -13.29 4.94 -6.29
CA VAL A 350 -14.09 5.33 -5.11
C VAL A 350 -13.42 5.05 -3.76
N MET A 351 -12.58 4.02 -3.65
CA MET A 351 -11.87 3.67 -2.42
C MET A 351 -10.50 4.32 -2.30
N GLY A 352 -10.04 5.05 -3.31
CA GLY A 352 -8.72 5.67 -3.34
C GLY A 352 -7.58 4.67 -3.18
N MET A 353 -7.75 3.46 -3.69
CA MET A 353 -6.80 2.36 -3.48
C MET A 353 -5.89 2.14 -4.67
N MET A 354 -4.74 1.53 -4.42
CA MET A 354 -3.76 1.09 -5.42
C MET A 354 -3.26 2.24 -6.31
N ASN A 355 -3.22 3.46 -5.77
CA ASN A 355 -2.70 4.61 -6.49
C ASN A 355 -1.21 4.40 -6.82
N ASN A 356 -0.89 4.28 -8.11
CA ASN A 356 0.46 4.01 -8.56
C ASN A 356 0.89 4.86 -9.76
N CYS A 357 0.24 5.98 -10.04
CA CYS A 357 0.75 6.89 -11.07
C CYS A 357 2.18 7.36 -10.75
N TRP A 358 2.87 7.96 -11.72
CA TRP A 358 4.19 8.51 -11.48
C TRP A 358 4.16 9.40 -10.24
N PHE A 359 5.12 9.20 -9.35
CA PHE A 359 5.24 10.03 -8.18
C PHE A 359 6.04 11.27 -8.56
N LYS A 360 5.45 12.45 -8.38
CA LYS A 360 5.97 13.73 -8.89
C LYS A 360 6.32 14.69 -7.75
N VAL A 361 7.52 15.23 -7.77
CA VAL A 361 7.98 16.28 -6.86
C VAL A 361 8.17 17.55 -7.66
N LYS A 362 7.50 18.64 -7.29
CA LYS A 362 7.71 19.93 -7.94
C LYS A 362 8.99 20.58 -7.47
N VAL A 363 9.65 21.30 -8.37
CA VAL A 363 10.86 22.05 -8.10
C VAL A 363 10.54 23.53 -8.28
N ASN A 364 10.74 24.31 -7.22
CA ASN A 364 10.50 25.75 -7.22
C ASN A 364 11.78 26.49 -6.87
N VAL A 365 12.06 27.60 -7.55
CA VAL A 365 13.15 28.50 -7.14
C VAL A 365 12.65 29.39 -6.00
N CYS A 366 13.41 29.47 -4.92
CA CYS A 366 13.11 30.32 -3.78
C CYS A 366 14.32 31.19 -3.40
N ARG A 367 14.05 32.28 -2.69
CA ARG A 367 15.05 33.14 -2.05
C ARG A 367 14.63 33.40 -0.61
N PRO A 368 15.10 32.60 0.38
CA PRO A 368 14.80 32.85 1.79
C PRO A 368 15.32 34.22 2.23
N HIS A 369 14.78 34.74 3.33
CA HIS A 369 15.06 36.09 3.89
C HIS A 369 16.54 36.40 4.20
N LYS A 370 17.48 35.48 3.94
CA LYS A 370 18.94 35.65 4.08
C LYS A 370 19.70 35.74 2.74
N GLY A 371 19.01 35.82 1.60
CA GLY A 371 19.58 36.23 0.31
C GLY A 371 20.11 35.13 -0.61
N GLU A 372 20.33 33.91 -0.11
CA GLU A 372 20.76 32.76 -0.92
C GLU A 372 19.61 32.23 -1.78
N ILE A 373 19.87 31.99 -3.07
CA ILE A 373 18.88 31.41 -3.99
C ILE A 373 18.99 29.89 -3.88
N GLY A 374 17.87 29.17 -3.87
CA GLY A 374 17.87 27.71 -3.84
C GLY A 374 16.64 27.10 -4.47
N LEU A 375 16.72 25.79 -4.70
CA LEU A 375 15.61 24.95 -5.14
C LEU A 375 14.88 24.43 -3.92
N VAL A 376 13.57 24.63 -3.85
CA VAL A 376 12.67 24.03 -2.87
C VAL A 376 11.84 22.96 -3.54
N PHE A 377 11.70 21.83 -2.86
CA PHE A 377 11.01 20.66 -3.39
C PHE A 377 9.66 20.45 -2.70
N GLU A 378 8.62 20.29 -3.50
CA GLU A 378 7.28 20.04 -3.00
C GLU A 378 6.83 18.63 -3.36
N GLN A 379 6.57 17.84 -2.33
CA GLN A 379 5.94 16.52 -2.45
C GLN A 379 4.46 16.68 -2.88
N PRO A 380 3.79 15.65 -3.43
CA PRO A 380 2.38 15.76 -3.85
C PRO A 380 1.45 16.23 -2.75
N THR A 381 1.59 15.61 -1.57
CA THR A 381 0.73 15.86 -0.41
C THR A 381 1.49 15.59 0.89
N GLN A 382 1.12 16.25 1.98
CA GLN A 382 1.53 15.88 3.35
C GLN A 382 0.65 14.75 3.91
N PRO A 383 1.12 13.88 4.82
CA PRO A 383 0.34 12.74 5.30
C PRO A 383 -0.87 13.15 6.17
N GLY A 384 -1.89 12.30 6.22
CA GLY A 384 -3.08 12.53 7.04
C GLY A 384 -3.84 13.79 6.64
N ASN A 385 -4.27 14.56 7.63
CA ASN A 385 -5.01 15.81 7.42
C ASN A 385 -4.12 17.06 7.37
N GLN A 386 -2.80 16.89 7.37
CA GLN A 386 -1.86 18.02 7.26
C GLN A 386 -2.06 18.74 5.91
N SER A 387 -2.04 20.06 5.89
CA SER A 387 -2.01 20.84 4.65
C SER A 387 -0.60 20.80 4.04
N GLY A 388 -0.49 21.21 2.77
CA GLY A 388 0.80 21.26 2.05
C GLY A 388 0.94 20.23 0.94
N GLY A 389 2.05 20.35 0.23
CA GLY A 389 2.29 19.69 -1.05
C GLY A 389 1.63 20.41 -2.24
N TRP A 390 2.18 20.19 -3.43
CA TRP A 390 1.81 20.95 -4.62
C TRP A 390 0.38 20.70 -5.09
N MET A 391 -0.19 19.51 -4.82
CA MET A 391 -1.58 19.21 -5.20
C MET A 391 -2.59 20.01 -4.38
N ALA A 392 -2.27 20.28 -3.10
CA ALA A 392 -3.13 21.09 -2.25
C ALA A 392 -3.16 22.55 -2.74
N GLN A 393 -1.98 23.11 -3.06
CA GLN A 393 -1.87 24.46 -3.62
C GLN A 393 -2.64 24.59 -4.94
N GLN A 394 -2.47 23.63 -5.85
CA GLN A 394 -3.18 23.60 -7.13
C GLN A 394 -4.70 23.58 -6.94
N LYS A 395 -5.21 22.72 -6.05
CA LYS A 395 -6.65 22.64 -5.75
C LYS A 395 -7.21 23.96 -5.20
N HIS A 396 -6.43 24.65 -4.36
CA HIS A 396 -6.81 25.97 -3.85
C HIS A 396 -6.92 27.00 -4.98
N LEU A 397 -5.93 27.06 -5.88
CA LEU A 397 -5.94 27.95 -7.04
C LEU A 397 -7.16 27.68 -7.95
N GLU A 398 -7.40 26.42 -8.32
CA GLU A 398 -8.54 26.02 -9.16
C GLU A 398 -9.89 26.39 -8.52
N THR A 399 -10.02 26.23 -7.19
CA THR A 399 -11.23 26.59 -6.46
C THR A 399 -11.43 28.12 -6.40
N SER A 400 -10.35 28.87 -6.20
CA SER A 400 -10.36 30.33 -6.20
C SER A 400 -10.72 30.90 -7.58
N GLU A 401 -10.19 30.33 -8.65
CA GLU A 401 -10.53 30.68 -10.04
C GLU A 401 -12.00 30.35 -10.37
N ALA A 402 -12.49 29.18 -9.96
CA ALA A 402 -13.90 28.83 -10.14
C ALA A 402 -14.84 29.78 -9.37
N ALA A 403 -14.42 30.25 -8.18
CA ALA A 403 -15.18 31.21 -7.39
C ALA A 403 -15.18 32.63 -8.01
N SER A 404 -14.07 33.06 -8.63
CA SER A 404 -14.00 34.36 -9.31
C SER A 404 -14.82 34.40 -10.60
N LEU A 405 -14.81 33.32 -11.40
CA LEU A 405 -15.65 33.15 -12.59
C LEU A 405 -17.16 33.16 -12.26
N LYS A 406 -17.56 32.54 -11.14
CA LYS A 406 -18.96 32.60 -10.65
C LYS A 406 -19.37 34.01 -10.20
N LYS A 407 -18.43 34.81 -9.68
CA LYS A 407 -18.71 36.22 -9.32
C LYS A 407 -18.81 37.12 -10.56
N SER A 408 -17.96 36.95 -11.57
CA SER A 408 -18.00 37.79 -12.79
C SER A 408 -19.24 37.57 -13.66
N THR A 409 -19.86 36.40 -13.59
CA THR A 409 -21.11 36.05 -14.29
C THR A 409 -22.38 36.50 -13.54
N SER A 410 -22.23 37.04 -12.33
CA SER A 410 -23.36 37.47 -11.48
C SER A 410 -23.62 38.98 -11.46
N THR A 411 -22.95 39.78 -12.30
CA THR A 411 -23.23 41.22 -12.44
C THR A 411 -24.55 41.45 -13.20
N PRO A 412 -25.60 42.03 -12.59
CA PRO A 412 -26.84 42.33 -13.31
C PRO A 412 -26.63 43.53 -14.22
N PHE A 413 -26.99 43.40 -15.50
CA PHE A 413 -27.23 44.54 -16.39
C PHE A 413 -28.31 45.44 -15.75
N MET A 414 -27.92 46.59 -15.18
CA MET A 414 -28.88 47.63 -14.82
C MET A 414 -29.42 48.27 -16.10
N ASN A 415 -30.67 47.98 -16.41
CA ASN A 415 -31.42 48.62 -17.47
C ASN A 415 -31.87 50.00 -16.95
N THR A 416 -31.23 51.08 -17.39
CA THR A 416 -31.73 52.45 -17.16
C THR A 416 -32.70 52.82 -18.28
N SER A 417 -33.99 52.64 -18.06
CA SER A 417 -35.04 53.24 -18.87
C SER A 417 -35.34 54.66 -18.37
N SER A 418 -34.85 55.65 -19.10
CA SER A 418 -35.28 57.05 -18.95
C SER A 418 -36.67 57.22 -19.57
N LYS A 419 -37.66 57.63 -18.77
CA LYS A 419 -38.97 58.09 -19.23
C LYS A 419 -38.86 59.52 -19.78
N GLN A 420 -39.46 59.76 -20.94
CA GLN A 420 -40.14 61.00 -21.29
C GLN A 420 -41.63 60.72 -21.38
#